data_AF-A0A659UIP4-F1
#
_entry.id   AF-A0A659UIP4-F1
#
_cell.length_a   1.000
_cell.length_b   1.000
_cell.length_c   1.000
_cell.angle_alpha   90.00
_cell.angle_beta   90.00
_cell.angle_gamma   90.00
#
_symmetry.space_group_name_H-M   'P 1'
#
loop_
_entity.id
_entity.type
_entity.pdbx_description
1 polymer ?
#
loop_
_entity_poly.entity_id
_entity_poly.type
_entity_poly.pdbx_seq_one_letter_code
_entity_poly.pdbx_strand_id
1 'polypeptide(L)'
;LVTAEEVHGKTGLNGPQLPEPTMQLQAQYAVDFIVETLMREESGTITLCPLGPLTNIALALIREPRIAPRIKEIVLMGGGFFDGGNVTPAAEFNIYVDPQAADLVFKSG
;
A
#
# COMPACT_ATOMS: atom_id res chain seq x y z
N LEU A 1 -10.13 -11.15 -2.03
CA LEU A 1 -9.89 -9.80 -1.47
C LEU A 1 -10.97 -9.54 -0.43
N VAL A 2 -10.62 -9.04 0.75
CA VAL A 2 -11.62 -8.57 1.73
C VAL A 2 -11.78 -7.07 1.51
N THR A 3 -13.02 -6.61 1.41
CA THR A 3 -13.37 -5.19 1.24
C THR A 3 -14.08 -4.68 2.49
N ALA A 4 -14.15 -3.36 2.65
CA ALA A 4 -14.82 -2.69 3.77
C ALA A 4 -15.96 -1.78 3.27
N GLU A 5 -16.80 -2.31 2.38
CA GLU A 5 -17.95 -1.58 1.82
C GLU A 5 -18.97 -1.18 2.90
N GLU A 6 -19.05 -1.93 3.99
CA GLU A 6 -19.88 -1.62 5.15
C GLU A 6 -19.41 -0.38 5.91
N VAL A 7 -18.13 -0.02 5.80
CA VAL A 7 -17.53 1.16 6.43
C VAL A 7 -17.49 2.34 5.45
N HIS A 8 -17.02 2.10 4.23
CA HIS A 8 -16.74 3.17 3.25
C HIS A 8 -17.85 3.34 2.20
N GLY A 9 -18.80 2.40 2.15
CA GLY A 9 -19.86 2.36 1.17
C GLY A 9 -19.46 1.79 -0.18
N LYS A 10 -20.44 1.59 -1.06
CA LYS A 10 -20.26 0.96 -2.37
C LYS A 10 -19.31 1.72 -3.30
N THR A 11 -19.16 3.03 -3.12
CA THR A 11 -18.23 3.85 -3.91
C THR A 11 -16.87 4.03 -3.24
N GLY A 12 -16.70 3.57 -1.99
CA GLY A 12 -15.56 3.89 -1.14
C GLY A 12 -15.58 5.31 -0.54
N LEU A 13 -16.50 6.17 -1.01
CA LEU A 13 -16.70 7.54 -0.54
C LEU A 13 -18.21 7.84 -0.49
N ASN A 14 -19.01 6.95 0.11
CA ASN A 14 -20.46 7.16 0.21
C ASN A 14 -20.78 8.45 0.99
N GLY A 15 -21.75 9.22 0.50
CA GLY A 15 -22.19 10.50 1.09
C GLY A 15 -22.19 11.63 0.06
N PRO A 16 -21.02 12.08 -0.42
CA PRO A 16 -20.93 13.06 -1.50
C PRO A 16 -21.21 12.48 -2.89
N GLN A 17 -21.65 13.35 -3.81
CA GLN A 17 -21.61 13.10 -5.25
C GLN A 17 -20.35 13.76 -5.82
N LEU A 18 -19.47 12.95 -6.39
CA LEU A 18 -18.20 13.41 -6.97
C LEU A 18 -18.36 13.58 -8.48
N PRO A 19 -17.66 14.55 -9.11
CA PRO A 19 -17.59 14.64 -10.55
C PRO A 19 -16.84 13.44 -11.13
N GLU A 20 -17.17 13.07 -12.36
CA GLU A 20 -16.43 12.05 -13.09
C GLU A 20 -14.96 12.48 -13.28
N PRO A 21 -13.97 11.61 -13.01
CA PRO A 21 -12.57 11.92 -13.26
C PRO A 21 -12.31 12.27 -14.72
N THR A 22 -11.62 13.39 -14.97
CA THR A 22 -11.24 13.81 -16.33
C THR A 22 -9.91 13.19 -16.77
N MET A 23 -9.11 12.71 -15.82
CA MET A 23 -7.83 12.04 -16.09
C MET A 23 -8.07 10.57 -16.38
N GLN A 24 -7.46 10.07 -17.46
CA GLN A 24 -7.52 8.66 -17.80
C GLN A 24 -6.65 7.82 -16.86
N LEU A 25 -7.16 6.63 -16.53
CA LEU A 25 -6.39 5.61 -15.83
C LEU A 25 -5.14 5.26 -16.64
N GLN A 26 -3.99 5.26 -15.96
CA GLN A 26 -2.74 4.86 -16.59
C GLN A 26 -2.73 3.34 -16.86
N ALA A 27 -2.23 2.94 -18.02
CA ALA A 27 -2.10 1.52 -18.39
C ALA A 27 -0.97 0.81 -17.62
N GLN A 28 -0.02 1.57 -17.07
CA GLN A 28 1.10 1.04 -16.30
C GLN A 28 0.63 0.46 -14.96
N TYR A 29 1.13 -0.72 -14.61
CA TYR A 29 0.88 -1.31 -13.30
C TYR A 29 1.61 -0.54 -12.21
N ALA A 30 0.97 -0.36 -11.06
CA ALA A 30 1.54 0.36 -9.91
C ALA A 30 2.91 -0.21 -9.47
N VAL A 31 3.09 -1.53 -9.55
CA VAL A 31 4.35 -2.22 -9.24
C VAL A 31 5.47 -1.74 -10.17
N ASP A 32 5.21 -1.68 -11.48
CA ASP A 32 6.19 -1.19 -12.46
C ASP A 32 6.49 0.29 -12.24
N PHE A 33 5.46 1.11 -11.98
CA PHE A 33 5.64 2.52 -11.68
C PHE A 33 6.55 2.74 -10.46
N ILE A 34 6.34 2.00 -9.37
CA ILE A 34 7.18 2.09 -8.15
C ILE A 34 8.63 1.73 -8.46
N VAL A 35 8.85 0.60 -9.15
CA VAL A 35 10.19 0.12 -9.51
C VAL A 35 10.90 1.12 -10.41
N GLU A 36 10.27 1.54 -11.51
CA GLU A 36 10.85 2.47 -12.47
C GLU A 36 11.18 3.82 -11.82
N THR A 37 10.30 4.32 -10.96
CA THR A 37 10.51 5.60 -10.27
C THR A 37 11.68 5.51 -9.31
N LEU A 38 11.74 4.47 -8.45
CA LEU A 38 12.85 4.29 -7.51
C LEU A 38 14.19 4.06 -8.22
N MET A 39 14.18 3.38 -9.37
CA MET A 39 15.39 3.14 -10.16
C MET A 39 15.86 4.39 -10.91
N ARG A 40 14.95 5.28 -11.33
CA ARG A 40 15.26 6.52 -12.05
C ARG A 40 15.74 7.64 -11.12
N GLU A 41 15.04 7.86 -10.00
CA GLU A 41 15.35 8.97 -9.10
C GLU A 41 16.59 8.68 -8.24
N GLU A 42 17.15 9.73 -7.64
CA GLU A 42 18.30 9.61 -6.74
C GLU A 42 17.96 8.74 -5.51
N SER A 43 18.91 7.85 -5.15
CA SER A 43 18.75 6.93 -4.03
C SER A 43 18.50 7.67 -2.72
N GLY A 44 17.53 7.23 -1.91
CA GLY A 44 17.23 7.83 -0.62
C GLY A 44 16.44 9.14 -0.68
N THR A 45 15.87 9.50 -1.83
CA THR A 45 15.03 10.71 -1.98
C THR A 45 13.52 10.44 -1.88
N ILE A 46 13.08 9.20 -2.10
CA ILE A 46 11.66 8.85 -2.16
C ILE A 46 11.20 8.17 -0.86
N THR A 47 10.18 8.76 -0.23
CA THR A 47 9.41 8.14 0.86
C THR A 47 8.16 7.46 0.28
N LEU A 48 7.95 6.19 0.63
CA LEU A 48 6.71 5.48 0.29
C LEU A 48 5.70 5.65 1.44
N CYS A 49 4.47 6.05 1.12
CA CYS A 49 3.39 6.21 2.11
C CYS A 49 2.20 5.26 1.84
N PRO A 50 2.29 3.95 2.11
CA PRO A 50 1.18 3.02 1.89
C PRO A 50 0.04 3.26 2.89
N LEU A 51 -1.15 3.54 2.38
CA LEU A 51 -2.37 3.77 3.18
C LEU A 51 -3.41 2.63 3.03
N GLY A 52 -3.01 1.55 2.36
CA GLY A 52 -3.82 0.36 2.11
C GLY A 52 -2.98 -0.92 2.26
N PRO A 53 -3.51 -2.08 1.84
CA PRO A 53 -2.76 -3.34 1.88
C PRO A 53 -1.43 -3.26 1.14
N LEU A 54 -0.40 -3.91 1.69
CA LEU A 54 1.00 -3.74 1.27
C LEU A 54 1.38 -4.52 -0.01
N THR A 55 0.42 -5.13 -0.69
CA THR A 55 0.62 -6.02 -1.85
C THR A 55 1.49 -5.38 -2.93
N ASN A 56 1.24 -4.12 -3.32
CA ASN A 56 2.03 -3.44 -4.34
C ASN A 56 3.49 -3.23 -3.91
N ILE A 57 3.73 -2.91 -2.64
CA ILE A 57 5.08 -2.69 -2.12
C ILE A 57 5.84 -4.01 -2.06
N ALA A 58 5.20 -5.07 -1.55
CA ALA A 58 5.80 -6.40 -1.50
C ALA A 58 6.15 -6.92 -2.89
N LEU A 59 5.23 -6.78 -3.86
CA LEU A 59 5.47 -7.18 -5.25
C LEU A 59 6.59 -6.36 -5.91
N ALA A 60 6.71 -5.06 -5.61
CA ALA A 60 7.81 -4.24 -6.11
C ALA A 60 9.16 -4.71 -5.57
N LEU A 61 9.25 -5.00 -4.26
CA LEU A 61 10.45 -5.53 -3.62
C LEU A 61 10.84 -6.92 -4.13
N ILE A 62 9.86 -7.79 -4.42
CA ILE A 62 10.09 -9.09 -5.05
C ILE A 62 10.59 -8.93 -6.49
N ARG A 63 9.92 -8.07 -7.27
CA ARG A 63 10.20 -7.88 -8.70
C ARG A 63 11.57 -7.27 -8.94
N GLU A 64 11.96 -6.29 -8.12
CA GLU A 64 13.26 -5.63 -8.22
C GLU A 64 13.86 -5.41 -6.82
N PRO A 65 14.59 -6.39 -6.28
CA PRO A 65 15.19 -6.29 -4.94
C PRO A 65 16.17 -5.12 -4.78
N ARG A 66 16.74 -4.59 -5.88
CA ARG A 66 17.67 -3.44 -5.82
C ARG A 66 16.97 -2.15 -5.39
N ILE A 67 15.64 -2.07 -5.40
CA ILE A 67 14.94 -0.87 -4.94
C ILE A 67 14.97 -0.72 -3.42
N ALA A 68 15.12 -1.81 -2.65
CA ALA A 68 15.09 -1.78 -1.19
C ALA A 68 16.08 -0.75 -0.59
N PRO A 69 17.39 -0.77 -0.92
CA PRO A 69 18.33 0.24 -0.42
C PRO A 69 18.16 1.64 -1.05
N ARG A 70 17.28 1.80 -2.04
CA ARG A 70 17.01 3.09 -2.70
C ARG A 70 15.85 3.85 -2.08
N ILE A 71 14.98 3.15 -1.34
CA ILE A 71 13.87 3.77 -0.62
C ILE A 71 14.46 4.58 0.55
N LYS A 72 13.98 5.82 0.72
CA LYS A 72 14.37 6.66 1.86
C LYS A 72 13.80 6.08 3.16
N GLU A 73 12.49 5.87 3.17
CA GLU A 73 11.73 5.31 4.29
C GLU A 73 10.36 4.83 3.78
N ILE A 74 9.72 3.95 4.54
CA ILE A 74 8.33 3.52 4.32
C ILE A 74 7.51 3.95 5.53
N VAL A 75 6.56 4.87 5.33
CA VAL A 75 5.64 5.33 6.36
C VAL A 75 4.26 4.77 6.06
N LEU A 76 3.93 3.63 6.67
CA LEU A 76 2.67 2.93 6.42
C LEU A 76 1.62 3.20 7.49
N MET A 77 0.35 3.19 7.09
CA MET A 77 -0.79 3.12 8.00
C MET A 77 -1.27 1.67 8.09
N GLY A 78 -1.04 1.03 9.24
CA GLY A 78 -1.50 -0.33 9.48
C GLY A 78 -0.93 -0.92 10.77
N GLY A 79 -1.59 -1.95 11.27
CA GLY A 79 -1.25 -2.63 12.53
C GLY A 79 -1.91 -2.01 13.77
N GLY A 80 -1.68 -2.65 14.93
CA GLY A 80 -2.28 -2.25 16.20
C GLY A 80 -1.56 -2.94 17.37
N PHE A 81 -0.47 -2.34 17.85
CA PHE A 81 0.46 -3.02 18.77
C PHE A 81 -0.09 -3.13 20.21
N PHE A 82 -0.77 -2.10 20.71
CA PHE A 82 -1.32 -2.07 22.08
C PHE A 82 -2.86 -2.05 22.12
N ASP A 83 -3.51 -1.48 21.10
CA ASP A 83 -4.96 -1.22 21.09
C ASP A 83 -5.79 -2.34 20.42
N GLY A 84 -5.15 -3.43 19.98
CA GLY A 84 -5.81 -4.52 19.25
C GLY A 84 -6.12 -4.19 17.79
N GLY A 85 -6.97 -4.99 17.16
CA GLY A 85 -7.38 -4.84 15.77
C GLY A 85 -8.75 -4.21 15.56
N ASN A 86 -9.03 -3.77 14.33
CA ASN A 86 -10.31 -3.22 13.92
C ASN A 86 -11.15 -4.18 13.04
N VAL A 87 -10.54 -5.23 12.47
CA VAL A 87 -11.24 -6.29 11.72
C VAL A 87 -11.47 -7.53 12.56
N THR A 88 -10.44 -7.94 13.28
CA THR A 88 -10.53 -8.94 14.33
C THR A 88 -9.98 -8.32 15.62
N PRO A 89 -10.21 -8.92 16.80
CA PRO A 89 -9.62 -8.39 18.04
C PRO A 89 -8.10 -8.22 17.99
N ALA A 90 -7.40 -8.94 17.10
CA ALA A 90 -5.94 -8.95 17.00
C ALA A 90 -5.38 -8.39 15.67
N ALA A 91 -6.22 -8.04 14.69
CA ALA A 91 -5.76 -7.65 13.36
C ALA A 91 -6.40 -6.35 12.86
N GLU A 92 -5.55 -5.44 12.40
CA GLU A 92 -5.93 -4.23 11.66
C GLU A 92 -6.16 -4.55 10.18
N PHE A 93 -7.10 -3.87 9.54
CA PHE A 93 -7.60 -4.13 8.18
C PHE A 93 -6.52 -4.25 7.11
N ASN A 94 -5.62 -3.26 6.98
CA ASN A 94 -4.61 -3.26 5.94
C ASN A 94 -3.66 -4.46 6.06
N ILE A 95 -3.28 -4.81 7.28
CA ILE A 95 -2.45 -6.00 7.56
C ILE A 95 -3.26 -7.29 7.37
N TYR A 96 -4.53 -7.30 7.76
CA TYR A 96 -5.41 -8.45 7.65
C TYR A 96 -5.70 -8.85 6.20
N VAL A 97 -5.82 -7.88 5.29
CA VAL A 97 -6.13 -8.13 3.87
C VAL A 97 -5.00 -8.88 3.16
N ASP A 98 -3.74 -8.58 3.47
CA ASP A 98 -2.58 -9.27 2.90
C ASP A 98 -1.42 -9.39 3.92
N PRO A 99 -1.52 -10.34 4.87
CA PRO A 99 -0.53 -10.49 5.94
C PRO A 99 0.81 -11.01 5.40
N GLN A 100 0.81 -11.73 4.27
CA GLN A 100 2.05 -12.21 3.63
C GLN A 100 2.85 -11.04 3.03
N ALA A 101 2.18 -10.11 2.35
CA ALA A 101 2.83 -8.90 1.87
C ALA A 101 3.36 -8.05 3.03
N ALA A 102 2.59 -7.93 4.12
CA ALA A 102 3.04 -7.21 5.31
C ALA A 102 4.29 -7.83 5.94
N ASP A 103 4.31 -9.14 6.16
CA ASP A 103 5.48 -9.86 6.70
C ASP A 103 6.73 -9.65 5.83
N LEU A 104 6.59 -9.69 4.50
CA LEU A 104 7.70 -9.42 3.58
C LEU A 104 8.21 -7.99 3.71
N VAL A 105 7.32 -7.00 3.68
CA VAL A 105 7.70 -5.58 3.78
C VAL A 105 8.39 -5.31 5.13
N PHE A 106 7.89 -5.85 6.24
CA PHE A 106 8.53 -5.71 7.55
C PHE A 106 9.91 -6.37 7.64
N LYS A 107 10.20 -7.37 6.80
CA LYS A 107 11.50 -8.06 6.75
C LYS A 107 12.43 -7.55 5.65
N SER A 108 12.04 -6.52 4.90
CA SER A 108 12.72 -6.15 3.65
C SER A 108 13.99 -5.31 3.82
N GLY A 109 14.33 -4.89 5.04
CA GLY A 109 15.53 -4.11 5.31
C GLY A 109 15.65 -3.75 6.78
#